data_AF-A0A349JDK8-F1
#
_entry.id   AF-A0A349JDK8-F1
#
_cell.length_a   1.000
_cell.length_b   1.000
_cell.length_c   1.000
_cell.angle_alpha   90.00
_cell.angle_beta   90.00
_cell.angle_gamma   90.00
#
_symmetry.space_group_name_H-M   'P 1'
#
loop_
_entity.id
_entity.type
_entity.pdbx_description
1 polymer ?
#
loop_
_entity_poly.entity_id
_entity_poly.type
_entity_poly.pdbx_seq_one_letter_code
_entity_poly.pdbx_strand_id
1 'polypeptide(L)'
;IFTDEPLFTGKTFPSAWDDRADQFLPWTDDLAETLHAAYAIDIVPSIPALFFDGLPATAHLRWCWHDHLAERFRQAFSEQIGAWCAKHNILMTGHLESEESLTWQNARNGECMRFYQPMQLPGIDMLCDAIEISTALQARSVARQEGRAG
;
A
#
# COMPACT_ATOMS: atom_id res chain seq x y z
N ILE A 1 17.60 9.33 5.91
CA ILE A 1 16.64 8.76 6.87
C ILE A 1 16.26 7.38 6.38
N PHE A 2 16.29 6.39 7.27
CA PHE A 2 15.86 5.03 6.98
C PHE A 2 14.45 4.79 7.55
N THR A 3 13.60 4.10 6.81
CA THR A 3 12.30 3.58 7.27
C THR A 3 12.26 2.07 7.07
N ASP A 4 11.87 1.32 8.09
CA ASP A 4 11.91 -0.14 8.09
C ASP A 4 10.68 -0.71 7.37
N GLU A 5 9.62 -1.02 8.11
CA GLU A 5 8.44 -1.71 7.59
C GLU A 5 7.16 -0.87 7.80
N PRO A 6 6.99 0.28 7.14
CA PRO A 6 5.75 1.02 7.22
C PRO A 6 4.63 0.22 6.52
N LEU A 7 3.49 0.11 7.20
CA LEU A 7 2.29 -0.57 6.70
C LEU A 7 1.04 0.16 7.19
N PHE A 8 -0.10 -0.09 6.54
CA PHE A 8 -1.41 0.17 7.13
C PHE A 8 -1.91 -1.08 7.87
N THR A 9 -3.02 -0.95 8.61
CA THR A 9 -3.66 -2.09 9.31
C THR A 9 -3.85 -3.27 8.36
N GLY A 10 -3.25 -4.41 8.69
CA GLY A 10 -3.36 -5.62 7.87
C GLY A 10 -4.82 -6.03 7.65
N LYS A 11 -5.16 -6.29 6.38
CA LYS A 11 -6.50 -6.74 6.00
C LYS A 11 -6.72 -8.17 6.47
N THR A 12 -7.84 -8.41 7.14
CA THR A 12 -8.29 -9.77 7.46
C THR A 12 -9.57 -10.09 6.68
N PHE A 13 -9.75 -11.36 6.37
CA PHE A 13 -10.93 -11.85 5.67
C PHE A 13 -11.53 -13.03 6.43
N PRO A 14 -12.88 -13.16 6.42
CA PRO A 14 -13.53 -14.29 7.04
C PRO A 14 -13.12 -15.59 6.34
N SER A 15 -12.84 -16.62 7.14
CA SER A 15 -12.45 -17.94 6.65
C SER A 15 -13.64 -18.75 6.09
N ALA A 16 -14.85 -18.41 6.52
CA ALA A 16 -16.12 -19.00 6.10
C ALA A 16 -17.26 -17.99 6.25
N TRP A 17 -18.44 -18.30 5.68
CA TRP A 17 -19.61 -17.41 5.72
C TRP A 17 -20.18 -17.22 7.13
N ASP A 18 -19.94 -18.17 8.03
CA ASP A 18 -20.40 -18.18 9.42
C ASP A 18 -19.30 -17.79 10.42
N ASP A 19 -18.15 -17.32 9.93
CA ASP A 19 -17.06 -16.81 10.76
C ASP A 19 -17.58 -15.70 11.69
N ARG A 20 -17.13 -15.74 12.94
CA ARG A 20 -17.50 -14.80 14.01
C ARG A 20 -16.30 -13.99 14.50
N ALA A 21 -15.11 -14.22 13.94
CA ALA A 21 -13.93 -13.45 14.26
C ALA A 21 -14.07 -12.01 13.74
N ASP A 22 -13.59 -11.07 14.55
CA ASP A 22 -13.50 -9.67 14.15
C ASP A 22 -12.64 -9.52 12.89
N GLN A 23 -13.09 -8.68 11.97
CA GLN A 23 -12.39 -8.39 10.73
C GLN A 23 -11.86 -6.96 10.72
N PHE A 24 -10.65 -6.78 10.19
CA PHE A 24 -9.94 -5.52 10.18
C PHE A 24 -9.66 -5.08 8.75
N LEU A 25 -9.96 -3.82 8.47
CA LEU A 25 -9.63 -3.15 7.21
C LEU A 25 -8.93 -1.82 7.52
N PRO A 26 -8.00 -1.36 6.67
CA PRO A 26 -7.45 -0.02 6.74
C PRO A 26 -8.55 1.03 6.70
N TRP A 27 -8.52 1.95 7.67
CA TRP A 27 -9.47 3.04 7.76
C TRP A 27 -8.82 4.28 8.36
N THR A 28 -9.30 5.45 7.95
CA THR A 28 -9.00 6.75 8.56
C THR A 28 -10.25 7.61 8.49
N ASP A 29 -10.32 8.67 9.30
CA ASP A 29 -11.53 9.48 9.47
C ASP A 29 -12.05 10.09 8.15
N ASP A 30 -11.14 10.44 7.23
CA ASP A 30 -11.46 11.05 5.94
C ASP A 30 -11.55 10.05 4.76
N LEU A 31 -11.43 8.74 5.01
CA LEU A 31 -11.33 7.74 3.93
C LEU A 31 -12.60 7.74 3.05
N ALA A 32 -13.78 7.74 3.68
CA ALA A 32 -15.05 7.68 2.95
C ALA A 32 -15.27 8.92 2.09
N GLU A 33 -14.98 10.10 2.63
CA GLU A 33 -15.10 11.38 1.92
C GLU A 33 -14.13 11.44 0.73
N THR A 34 -12.85 11.13 0.98
CA THR A 34 -11.82 11.21 -0.06
C THR A 34 -12.01 10.17 -1.16
N LEU A 35 -12.49 8.97 -0.83
CA LEU A 35 -12.81 7.94 -1.82
C LEU A 35 -14.02 8.35 -2.66
N HIS A 36 -15.05 8.94 -2.04
CA HIS A 36 -16.18 9.49 -2.75
C HIS A 36 -15.74 10.61 -3.70
N ALA A 37 -14.86 11.50 -3.26
CA ALA A 37 -14.33 12.56 -4.13
C ALA A 37 -13.53 12.01 -5.32
N ALA A 38 -12.77 10.91 -5.13
CA ALA A 38 -11.92 10.34 -6.17
C ALA A 38 -12.69 9.46 -7.19
N TYR A 39 -13.69 8.69 -6.74
CA TYR A 39 -14.36 7.68 -7.57
C TYR A 39 -15.90 7.77 -7.58
N ALA A 40 -16.50 8.75 -6.91
CA ALA A 40 -17.96 8.86 -6.71
C ALA A 40 -18.59 7.62 -6.03
N ILE A 41 -17.82 6.96 -5.15
CA ILE A 41 -18.24 5.75 -4.42
C ILE A 41 -18.60 6.11 -2.97
N ASP A 42 -19.81 5.75 -2.53
CA ASP A 42 -20.14 5.70 -1.10
C ASP A 42 -19.79 4.33 -0.53
N ILE A 43 -18.69 4.28 0.21
CA ILE A 43 -18.08 3.02 0.67
C ILE A 43 -18.78 2.44 1.89
N VAL A 44 -19.38 3.27 2.76
CA VAL A 44 -20.01 2.81 4.00
C VAL A 44 -21.11 1.77 3.76
N PRO A 45 -22.09 2.00 2.87
CA PRO A 45 -23.08 0.96 2.54
C PRO A 45 -22.49 -0.20 1.74
N SER A 46 -21.29 -0.02 1.16
CA SER A 46 -20.63 -0.98 0.29
C SER A 46 -19.58 -1.84 0.99
N ILE A 47 -19.34 -1.64 2.30
CA ILE A 47 -18.36 -2.41 3.10
C ILE A 47 -18.51 -3.93 2.93
N PRO A 48 -19.72 -4.54 2.90
CA PRO A 48 -19.86 -5.98 2.71
C PRO A 48 -19.21 -6.51 1.43
N ALA A 49 -19.18 -5.71 0.35
CA ALA A 49 -18.55 -6.10 -0.91
C ALA A 49 -17.02 -6.12 -0.84
N LEU A 50 -16.40 -5.53 0.20
CA LEU A 50 -14.97 -5.71 0.46
C LEU A 50 -14.65 -7.12 0.97
N PHE A 51 -15.60 -7.80 1.61
CA PHE A 51 -15.40 -9.14 2.19
C PHE A 51 -16.00 -10.27 1.36
N PHE A 52 -17.18 -10.04 0.76
CA PHE A 52 -17.98 -11.10 0.16
C PHE A 52 -18.15 -10.91 -1.35
N ASP A 53 -18.09 -12.02 -2.07
CA ASP A 53 -18.37 -12.06 -3.51
C ASP A 53 -19.88 -12.10 -3.80
N GLY A 54 -20.27 -11.85 -5.05
CA GLY A 54 -21.66 -11.97 -5.51
C GLY A 54 -22.51 -10.71 -5.36
N LEU A 55 -21.95 -9.61 -4.84
CA LEU A 55 -22.61 -8.31 -4.81
C LEU A 55 -22.39 -7.53 -6.13
N PRO A 56 -23.33 -6.67 -6.54
CA PRO A 56 -23.16 -5.83 -7.73
C PRO A 56 -21.89 -4.96 -7.66
N ALA A 57 -21.21 -4.80 -8.79
CA ALA A 57 -20.02 -3.94 -8.93
C ALA A 57 -18.83 -4.26 -7.98
N THR A 58 -18.82 -5.43 -7.33
CA THR A 58 -17.79 -5.83 -6.34
C THR A 58 -16.36 -5.63 -6.84
N ALA A 59 -16.04 -6.08 -8.06
CA ALA A 59 -14.68 -5.99 -8.59
C ALA A 59 -14.21 -4.54 -8.76
N HIS A 60 -15.09 -3.66 -9.28
CA HIS A 60 -14.76 -2.25 -9.47
C HIS A 60 -14.62 -1.52 -8.13
N LEU A 61 -15.56 -1.76 -7.20
CA LEU A 61 -15.51 -1.20 -5.85
C LEU A 61 -14.19 -1.55 -5.16
N ARG A 62 -13.81 -2.84 -5.15
CA ARG A 62 -12.57 -3.30 -4.54
C ARG A 62 -11.38 -2.63 -5.20
N TRP A 63 -11.32 -2.59 -6.52
CA TRP A 63 -10.22 -1.95 -7.24
C TRP A 63 -10.05 -0.48 -6.83
N CYS A 64 -11.13 0.32 -6.86
CA CYS A 64 -11.09 1.73 -6.44
C CYS A 64 -10.66 1.88 -4.99
N TRP A 65 -11.17 1.04 -4.09
CA TRP A 65 -10.79 1.08 -2.68
C TRP A 65 -9.31 0.74 -2.45
N HIS A 66 -8.80 -0.31 -3.10
CA HIS A 66 -7.39 -0.69 -3.04
C HIS A 66 -6.48 0.39 -3.61
N ASP A 67 -6.85 0.97 -4.75
CA ASP A 67 -6.09 2.03 -5.41
C ASP A 67 -6.02 3.30 -4.54
N HIS A 68 -7.17 3.71 -3.98
CA HIS A 68 -7.26 4.85 -3.08
C HIS A 68 -6.41 4.65 -1.82
N LEU A 69 -6.49 3.47 -1.19
CA LEU A 69 -5.70 3.19 0.01
C LEU A 69 -4.19 3.30 -0.24
N ALA A 70 -3.70 2.73 -1.35
CA ALA A 70 -2.29 2.79 -1.70
C ALA A 70 -1.83 4.24 -1.94
N GLU A 71 -2.62 5.03 -2.66
CA GLU A 71 -2.31 6.43 -2.90
C GLU A 71 -2.34 7.27 -1.62
N ARG A 72 -3.34 7.06 -0.75
CA ARG A 72 -3.42 7.75 0.55
C ARG A 72 -2.25 7.39 1.46
N PHE A 73 -1.82 6.13 1.47
CA PHE A 73 -0.67 5.71 2.25
C PHE A 73 0.63 6.36 1.76
N ARG A 74 0.85 6.39 0.44
CA ARG A 74 1.98 7.10 -0.19
C ARG A 74 1.99 8.59 0.18
N GLN A 75 0.85 9.28 0.02
CA GLN A 75 0.71 10.71 0.31
C GLN A 75 0.94 11.05 1.79
N ALA A 76 0.47 10.19 2.69
CA ALA A 76 0.56 10.41 4.13
C ALA A 76 1.94 10.06 4.71
N PHE A 77 2.68 9.14 4.08
CA PHE A 77 3.94 8.64 4.60
C PHE A 77 5.14 9.00 3.72
N SER A 78 5.36 8.27 2.62
CA SER A 78 6.62 8.38 1.88
C SER A 78 6.75 9.73 1.18
N GLU A 79 5.64 10.31 0.70
CA GLU A 79 5.66 11.64 0.09
C GLU A 79 6.05 12.73 1.09
N GLN A 80 5.50 12.71 2.30
CA GLN A 80 5.83 13.70 3.34
C GLN A 80 7.32 13.62 3.74
N ILE A 81 7.80 12.41 4.05
CA ILE A 81 9.18 12.20 4.49
C ILE A 81 10.15 12.45 3.34
N GLY A 82 9.83 12.00 2.14
CA GLY A 82 10.64 12.17 0.93
C GLY A 82 10.79 13.64 0.55
N ALA A 83 9.70 14.42 0.59
CA ALA A 83 9.73 15.86 0.33
C ALA A 83 10.56 16.61 1.37
N TRP A 84 10.41 16.25 2.65
CA TRP A 84 11.23 16.82 3.73
C TRP A 84 12.72 16.48 3.54
N CYS A 85 13.05 15.22 3.27
CA CYS A 85 14.42 14.77 3.03
C CYS A 85 15.06 15.53 1.85
N ALA A 86 14.35 15.66 0.73
CA ALA A 86 14.80 16.42 -0.43
C ALA A 86 15.12 17.89 -0.10
N LYS A 87 14.23 18.57 0.63
CA LYS A 87 14.45 19.97 1.06
C LYS A 87 15.67 20.13 1.96
N HIS A 88 16.02 19.10 2.70
CA HIS A 88 17.11 19.11 3.68
C HIS A 88 18.40 18.45 3.17
N ASN A 89 18.48 18.08 1.88
CA ASN A 89 19.62 17.36 1.28
C ASN A 89 19.96 16.04 2.03
N ILE A 90 18.93 15.35 2.50
CA ILE A 90 19.04 14.03 3.12
C ILE A 90 18.45 13.01 2.16
N LEU A 91 19.08 11.84 2.03
CA LEU A 91 18.49 10.74 1.26
C LEU A 91 17.50 9.98 2.15
N MET A 92 16.26 9.83 1.71
CA MET A 92 15.31 8.86 2.23
C MET A 92 15.57 7.50 1.59
N THR A 93 15.67 6.46 2.42
CA THR A 93 15.80 5.05 2.02
C THR A 93 14.99 4.19 2.98
N GLY A 94 14.75 2.94 2.62
CA GLY A 94 13.87 2.04 3.37
C GLY A 94 13.18 1.04 2.47
N HIS A 95 12.30 0.24 3.06
CA HIS A 95 11.50 -0.75 2.35
C HIS A 95 10.05 -0.72 2.87
N LEU A 96 9.26 -1.71 2.49
CA LEU A 96 7.92 -1.98 3.01
C LEU A 96 7.89 -3.37 3.67
N GLU A 97 6.96 -3.59 4.59
CA GLU A 97 6.61 -4.97 4.98
C GLU A 97 5.97 -5.68 3.78
N SER A 98 6.21 -6.97 3.58
CA SER A 98 5.40 -7.83 2.69
C SER A 98 5.47 -7.46 1.19
N GLU A 99 6.68 -7.25 0.66
CA GLU A 99 6.97 -6.79 -0.71
C GLU A 99 6.95 -7.89 -1.77
N GLU A 100 7.02 -9.14 -1.34
CA GLU A 100 7.40 -10.28 -2.17
C GLU A 100 6.32 -10.69 -3.17
N SER A 101 5.03 -10.49 -2.83
CA SER A 101 3.90 -10.89 -3.67
C SER A 101 2.79 -9.86 -3.68
N LEU A 102 2.04 -9.79 -4.78
CA LEU A 102 0.88 -8.89 -4.91
C LEU A 102 -0.18 -9.14 -3.82
N THR A 103 -0.36 -10.39 -3.39
CA THR A 103 -1.31 -10.74 -2.32
C THR A 103 -0.90 -10.09 -1.00
N TRP A 104 0.38 -10.25 -0.63
CA TRP A 104 0.94 -9.73 0.61
C TRP A 104 1.03 -8.19 0.59
N GLN A 105 1.45 -7.62 -0.53
CA GLN A 105 1.41 -6.18 -0.74
C GLN A 105 0.01 -5.62 -0.55
N ASN A 106 -0.98 -6.18 -1.25
CA ASN A 106 -2.36 -5.70 -1.15
C ASN A 106 -2.88 -5.76 0.29
N ALA A 107 -2.48 -6.77 1.07
CA ALA A 107 -2.89 -6.94 2.46
C ALA A 107 -2.23 -5.93 3.42
N ARG A 108 -1.02 -5.44 3.14
CA ARG A 108 -0.21 -4.63 4.08
C ARG A 108 0.11 -3.20 3.66
N ASN A 109 0.40 -2.99 2.37
CA ASN A 109 0.95 -1.73 1.87
C ASN A 109 0.27 -1.21 0.58
N GLY A 110 -0.61 -2.02 -0.02
CA GLY A 110 -1.35 -1.69 -1.24
C GLY A 110 -0.58 -2.10 -2.48
N GLU A 111 0.51 -1.39 -2.76
CA GLU A 111 1.55 -1.77 -3.72
C GLU A 111 2.86 -1.04 -3.40
N CYS A 112 3.99 -1.63 -3.77
CA CYS A 112 5.30 -1.11 -3.34
C CYS A 112 5.86 0.01 -4.22
N MET A 113 5.55 0.03 -5.51
CA MET A 113 6.26 0.89 -6.46
C MET A 113 5.94 2.37 -6.29
N ARG A 114 4.66 2.77 -6.12
CA ARG A 114 4.37 4.19 -5.85
C ARG A 114 4.92 4.61 -4.48
N PHE A 115 5.01 3.70 -3.52
CA PHE A 115 5.61 4.01 -2.23
C PHE A 115 7.10 4.34 -2.32
N TYR A 116 7.86 3.69 -3.20
CA TYR A 116 9.27 4.00 -3.44
C TYR A 116 9.49 5.31 -4.20
N GLN A 117 8.50 5.79 -4.97
CA GLN A 117 8.66 7.00 -5.80
C GLN A 117 9.09 8.24 -5.03
N PRO A 118 8.77 8.47 -3.75
CA PRO A 118 9.34 9.59 -2.99
C PRO A 118 10.73 9.35 -2.36
N MET A 119 11.25 8.12 -2.35
CA MET A 119 12.52 7.77 -1.70
C MET A 119 13.75 8.04 -2.57
N GLN A 120 14.66 8.94 -2.17
CA GLN A 120 15.86 9.24 -2.98
C GLN A 120 16.77 8.03 -3.23
N LEU A 121 16.65 6.98 -2.41
CA LEU A 121 17.36 5.72 -2.56
C LEU A 121 16.42 4.57 -2.16
N PRO A 122 15.57 4.04 -3.08
CA PRO A 122 14.70 2.90 -2.78
C PRO A 122 15.50 1.71 -2.26
N GLY A 123 15.05 1.12 -1.15
CA GLY A 123 15.67 -0.04 -0.53
C GLY A 123 14.77 -1.27 -0.60
N ILE A 124 15.34 -2.39 -0.21
CA ILE A 124 14.65 -3.67 -0.01
C ILE A 124 15.17 -4.27 1.28
N ASP A 125 14.38 -5.12 1.92
CA ASP A 125 14.88 -6.03 2.95
C ASP A 125 14.97 -7.45 2.39
N MET A 126 16.02 -8.17 2.81
CA MET A 126 16.11 -9.60 2.53
C MET A 126 16.47 -10.40 3.76
N LEU A 127 15.48 -11.17 4.23
CA LEU A 127 15.65 -12.06 5.37
C LEU A 127 16.43 -13.31 4.97
N CYS A 128 17.48 -13.59 5.74
CA CYS A 128 18.30 -14.81 5.63
C CYS A 128 18.82 -15.03 4.19
N ASP A 129 18.59 -16.21 3.63
CA ASP A 129 19.00 -16.66 2.30
C ASP A 129 17.84 -16.68 1.29
N ALA A 130 16.77 -15.92 1.56
CA ALA A 130 15.63 -15.81 0.67
C ALA A 130 16.02 -15.19 -0.69
N ILE A 131 15.30 -15.58 -1.74
CA ILE A 131 15.49 -15.07 -3.10
C ILE A 131 14.17 -14.44 -3.55
N GLU A 132 14.05 -13.12 -3.37
CA GLU A 132 12.89 -12.34 -3.79
C GLU A 132 13.22 -11.42 -4.97
N ILE A 133 13.17 -12.02 -6.16
CA ILE A 133 13.44 -11.30 -7.41
C ILE A 133 12.43 -10.19 -7.64
N SER A 134 11.16 -10.40 -7.27
CA SER A 134 10.10 -9.39 -7.40
C SER A 134 10.43 -8.14 -6.58
N THR A 135 10.81 -8.30 -5.31
CA THR A 135 11.19 -7.21 -4.40
C THR A 135 12.34 -6.40 -5.00
N ALA A 136 13.42 -7.07 -5.42
CA ALA A 136 14.56 -6.41 -6.04
C ALA A 136 14.22 -5.70 -7.38
N LEU A 137 13.39 -6.31 -8.23
CA LEU A 137 13.00 -5.72 -9.51
C LEU A 137 12.07 -4.51 -9.35
N GLN A 138 11.19 -4.50 -8.35
CA GLN A 138 10.30 -3.38 -8.08
C GLN A 138 11.09 -2.14 -7.67
N ALA A 139 11.96 -2.24 -6.64
CA ALA A 139 12.80 -1.14 -6.18
C ALA A 139 13.72 -0.62 -7.29
N ARG A 140 14.40 -1.52 -8.01
CA ARG A 140 15.25 -1.17 -9.16
C ARG A 140 14.48 -0.48 -10.28
N SER A 141 13.24 -0.91 -10.55
CA SER A 141 12.42 -0.30 -11.61
C SER A 141 12.08 1.14 -11.28
N VAL A 142 11.69 1.41 -10.03
CA VAL A 142 11.40 2.78 -9.57
C VAL A 142 12.66 3.63 -9.54
N ALA A 143 13.77 3.11 -9.00
CA ALA A 143 15.04 3.83 -8.98
C ALA A 143 15.47 4.28 -10.39
N ARG A 144 15.32 3.41 -11.39
CA ARG A 144 15.61 3.73 -12.79
C ARG A 144 14.65 4.74 -13.40
N GLN A 145 13.35 4.61 -13.15
CA GLN A 145 12.34 5.54 -13.68
C GLN A 145 12.53 6.95 -13.14
N GLU A 146 12.96 7.05 -11.87
CA GLU A 146 13.15 8.32 -11.16
C GLU A 146 14.58 8.89 -11.27
N GLY A 147 15.49 8.22 -12.00
CA GLY A 147 16.88 8.66 -12.15
C GLY A 147 17.69 8.62 -10.84
N ARG A 148 17.41 7.68 -9.95
CA ARG A 148 18.03 7.53 -8.63
C ARG A 148 19.13 6.48 -8.64
N ALA A 149 20.02 6.58 -7.65
CA ALA A 149 20.98 5.52 -7.37
C ALA A 149 20.26 4.29 -6.80
N GLY A 150 20.83 3.10 -7.02
CA GLY A 150 20.20 1.81 -6.66
C GLY A 150 19.83 0.98 -7.88
#